data_AF-A0A2S2PPM8-F1
#
_entry.id   AF-A0A2S2PPM8-F1
#
_cell.length_a   1.000
_cell.length_b   1.000
_cell.length_c   1.000
_cell.angle_alpha   90.00
_cell.angle_beta   90.00
_cell.angle_gamma   90.00
#
_symmetry.space_group_name_H-M   'P 1'
#
loop_
_entity.id
_entity.type
_entity.pdbx_description
1 polymer ?
#
loop_
_entity_poly.entity_id
_entity_poly.type
_entity_poly.pdbx_seq_one_letter_code
_entity_poly.pdbx_strand_id
1 'polypeptide(L)'
;HETREEFLQEIRKARKNENFMTVQRFYMRLFDSFSEICALFKINPNQSGAKLDDPDIHLEFVYAINDALKDLSSGIHKTVLKSIINALLENNKNLYEKDEVRALFILLQCPVFGTQSSAPIFAHLLNYIAQLSKEDHQLLVHWFRILELDKLRSLIRYIMQFITLRQFSPNDKSLPPLGKTLWWIPSATKNLALINAANKLGTELLHFTELYNSALDHIDLMRDYYNWQSFRPYECFSYCQYPFILSIVAKRIILTKDSEQQMILNARKSLVSKVARRQTPNIDIFFLNINVRRSHLVQDSLNEIAFKQKDLKKKLKVTFAGEPGLDMGGLTKEWFLLLIREIFHVEYGMFVYYSHSRCYWFSTGQKDHTNLREYNLIGVLMGLAVYNSIILDLSFPGICYRKLLSPPVVPTVNDDSVGVVENPTLDDLNEIMPVSTK
;
A
#
# COMPACT_ATOMS: atom_id res chain seq x y z
N HIS A 1 -36.63 21.86 -0.46
CA HIS A 1 -35.21 21.59 -0.77
C HIS A 1 -34.47 22.90 -0.62
N GLU A 2 -33.57 22.97 0.35
CA GLU A 2 -32.66 24.12 0.50
C GLU A 2 -31.54 23.95 -0.52
N THR A 3 -31.30 24.98 -1.33
CA THR A 3 -30.25 24.96 -2.35
C THR A 3 -28.90 25.34 -1.74
N ARG A 4 -27.80 25.00 -2.44
CA ARG A 4 -26.43 25.40 -2.07
C ARG A 4 -26.31 26.91 -1.82
N GLU A 5 -26.98 27.72 -2.65
CA GLU A 5 -26.92 29.18 -2.54
C GLU A 5 -27.66 29.71 -1.31
N GLU A 6 -28.85 29.17 -1.03
CA GLU A 6 -29.64 29.49 0.17
C GLU A 6 -28.83 29.17 1.43
N PHE A 7 -28.27 27.96 1.52
CA PHE A 7 -27.43 27.55 2.64
C PHE A 7 -26.23 28.48 2.86
N LEU A 8 -25.51 28.84 1.78
CA LEU A 8 -24.36 29.74 1.88
C LEU A 8 -24.77 31.16 2.32
N GLN A 9 -25.95 31.63 1.91
CA GLN A 9 -26.51 32.89 2.39
C GLN A 9 -26.86 32.82 3.89
N GLU A 10 -27.44 31.70 4.35
CA GLU A 10 -27.72 31.49 5.77
C GLU A 10 -26.45 31.49 6.61
N ILE A 11 -25.39 30.81 6.16
CA ILE A 11 -24.07 30.82 6.83
C ILE A 11 -23.51 32.24 6.91
N ARG A 12 -23.55 33.01 5.82
CA ARG A 12 -23.07 34.41 5.80
C ARG A 12 -23.87 35.28 6.76
N LYS A 13 -25.19 35.11 6.81
CA LYS A 13 -26.09 35.82 7.72
C LYS A 13 -25.81 35.46 9.18
N ALA A 14 -25.61 34.18 9.47
CA ALA A 14 -25.26 33.70 10.81
C ALA A 14 -23.93 34.26 11.29
N ARG A 15 -22.91 34.29 10.41
CA ARG A 15 -21.60 34.90 10.70
C ARG A 15 -21.71 36.40 10.96
N LYS A 16 -22.50 37.13 10.17
CA LYS A 16 -22.70 38.59 10.34
C LYS A 16 -23.42 38.94 11.64
N ASN A 17 -24.38 38.12 12.05
CA ASN A 17 -25.22 38.38 13.22
C ASN A 17 -24.76 37.64 14.48
N GLU A 18 -23.65 36.91 14.40
CA GLU A 18 -23.11 36.02 15.46
C GLU A 18 -24.15 35.03 16.04
N ASN A 19 -25.19 34.70 15.27
CA ASN A 19 -26.28 33.82 15.69
C ASN A 19 -26.34 32.59 14.81
N PHE A 20 -25.92 31.46 15.36
CA PHE A 20 -25.83 30.18 14.66
C PHE A 20 -26.97 29.21 15.01
N MET A 21 -28.03 29.65 15.69
CA MET A 21 -29.12 28.75 16.11
C MET A 21 -29.82 28.05 14.93
N THR A 22 -30.07 28.78 13.84
CA THR A 22 -30.68 28.19 12.63
C THR A 22 -29.73 27.20 11.96
N VAL A 23 -28.45 27.58 11.81
CA VAL A 23 -27.41 26.71 11.25
C VAL A 23 -27.24 25.44 12.08
N GLN A 24 -27.23 25.54 13.41
CA GLN A 24 -27.14 24.39 14.30
C GLN A 24 -28.36 23.46 14.14
N ARG A 25 -29.58 24.00 14.03
CA ARG A 25 -30.78 23.18 13.77
C ARG A 25 -30.74 22.51 12.41
N PHE A 26 -30.25 23.21 11.38
CA PHE A 26 -30.05 22.64 10.05
C PHE A 26 -29.14 21.41 10.11
N TYR A 27 -27.93 21.55 10.68
CA TYR A 27 -26.99 20.43 10.83
C TYR A 27 -27.53 19.31 11.70
N MET A 28 -28.27 19.65 12.76
CA MET A 28 -28.89 18.66 13.65
C MET A 28 -29.88 17.78 12.89
N ARG A 29 -30.74 18.39 12.06
CA ARG A 29 -31.73 17.67 11.25
C ARG A 29 -31.07 16.88 10.12
N LEU A 30 -30.14 17.51 9.41
CA LEU A 30 -29.44 16.91 8.27
C LEU A 30 -28.84 15.55 8.63
N PHE A 31 -28.12 15.50 9.75
CA PHE A 31 -27.40 14.29 10.16
C PHE A 31 -28.20 13.38 11.09
N ASP A 32 -29.50 13.62 11.31
CA ASP A 32 -30.30 12.85 12.28
C ASP A 32 -30.65 11.43 11.79
N SER A 33 -30.78 11.25 10.47
CA SER A 33 -31.07 9.96 9.82
C SER A 33 -30.42 9.84 8.45
N PHE A 34 -30.22 8.61 7.96
CA PHE A 34 -29.78 8.40 6.57
C PHE A 34 -30.82 8.91 5.55
N SER A 35 -32.10 8.92 5.91
CA SER A 35 -33.18 9.41 5.06
C SER A 35 -33.08 10.93 4.85
N GLU A 36 -32.83 11.71 5.91
CA GLU A 36 -32.65 13.17 5.81
C GLU A 36 -31.38 13.52 5.00
N ILE A 37 -30.29 12.77 5.18
CA ILE A 37 -29.08 12.92 4.35
C ILE A 37 -29.41 12.70 2.87
N CYS A 38 -30.08 11.59 2.54
CA CYS A 38 -30.41 11.29 1.15
C CYS A 38 -31.44 12.29 0.58
N ALA A 39 -32.43 12.70 1.36
CA ALA A 39 -33.44 13.67 0.94
C ALA A 39 -32.84 15.04 0.57
N LEU A 40 -31.74 15.45 1.23
CA LEU A 40 -31.06 16.69 0.90
C LEU A 40 -30.13 16.56 -0.31
N PHE A 41 -29.37 15.47 -0.37
CA PHE A 41 -28.23 15.38 -1.28
C PHE A 41 -28.48 14.59 -2.57
N LYS A 42 -29.48 13.72 -2.61
CA LYS A 42 -29.80 12.89 -3.78
C LYS A 42 -30.42 13.75 -4.88
N ILE A 43 -29.90 13.63 -6.11
CA ILE A 43 -30.38 14.42 -7.24
C ILE A 43 -31.78 13.95 -7.66
N ASN A 44 -31.99 12.62 -7.71
CA ASN A 44 -33.28 12.02 -8.03
C ASN A 44 -33.88 11.32 -6.79
N PRO A 45 -34.80 11.95 -6.04
CA PRO A 45 -35.30 11.41 -4.77
C PRO A 45 -35.88 9.99 -4.88
N ASN A 46 -36.49 9.67 -6.01
CA ASN A 46 -37.16 8.39 -6.26
C ASN A 46 -36.27 7.32 -6.90
N GLN A 47 -34.99 7.61 -7.17
CA GLN A 47 -34.10 6.64 -7.80
C GLN A 47 -33.81 5.47 -6.85
N SER A 48 -34.18 4.25 -7.23
CA SER A 48 -33.74 3.04 -6.53
C SER A 48 -32.46 2.50 -7.17
N GLY A 49 -31.53 2.00 -6.35
CA GLY A 49 -30.25 1.48 -6.80
C GLY A 49 -29.21 2.57 -7.04
N ALA A 50 -28.09 2.21 -7.65
CA ALA A 50 -26.95 3.10 -7.89
C ALA A 50 -26.18 2.73 -9.16
N LYS A 51 -25.56 3.72 -9.80
CA LYS A 51 -24.61 3.51 -10.90
C LYS A 51 -23.19 3.52 -10.35
N LEU A 52 -22.28 2.78 -11.00
CA LEU A 52 -20.86 2.76 -10.63
C LEU A 52 -20.23 4.15 -10.80
N ASP A 53 -20.46 4.78 -11.95
CA ASP A 53 -19.79 6.04 -12.31
C ASP A 53 -20.52 7.29 -11.82
N ASP A 54 -21.67 7.14 -11.16
CA ASP A 54 -22.46 8.28 -10.68
C ASP A 54 -23.26 7.90 -9.41
N PRO A 55 -22.94 8.51 -8.24
CA PRO A 55 -23.67 8.27 -7.02
C PRO A 55 -25.07 8.89 -7.02
N ASP A 56 -25.44 9.74 -7.98
CA ASP A 56 -26.68 10.53 -7.99
C ASP A 56 -26.74 11.50 -6.78
N ILE A 57 -25.62 12.17 -6.48
CA ILE A 57 -25.45 13.07 -5.33
C ILE A 57 -24.99 14.46 -5.79
N HIS A 58 -25.57 15.51 -5.20
CA HIS A 58 -25.09 16.90 -5.33
C HIS A 58 -23.77 17.12 -4.56
N LEU A 59 -22.65 16.63 -5.10
CA LEU A 59 -21.32 16.70 -4.45
C LEU A 59 -20.88 18.13 -4.11
N GLU A 60 -21.12 19.10 -4.99
CA GLU A 60 -20.83 20.53 -4.74
C GLU A 60 -21.53 21.07 -3.50
N PHE A 61 -22.71 20.55 -3.19
CA PHE A 61 -23.46 20.93 -2.01
C PHE A 61 -22.89 20.24 -0.76
N VAL A 62 -22.51 18.96 -0.87
CA VAL A 62 -21.79 18.23 0.19
C VAL A 62 -20.52 18.97 0.57
N TYR A 63 -19.74 19.42 -0.42
CA TYR A 63 -18.51 20.17 -0.19
C TYR A 63 -18.78 21.51 0.50
N ALA A 64 -19.78 22.27 0.06
CA ALA A 64 -20.14 23.54 0.68
C ALA A 64 -20.53 23.37 2.16
N ILE A 65 -21.34 22.35 2.48
CA ILE A 65 -21.75 22.03 3.86
C ILE A 65 -20.55 21.59 4.71
N ASN A 66 -19.67 20.75 4.18
CA ASN A 66 -18.50 20.29 4.91
C ASN A 66 -17.47 21.40 5.11
N ASP A 67 -17.25 22.26 4.11
CA ASP A 67 -16.31 23.38 4.23
C ASP A 67 -16.81 24.43 5.23
N ALA A 68 -18.12 24.75 5.21
CA ALA A 68 -18.70 25.63 6.21
C ALA A 68 -18.56 25.07 7.63
N LEU A 69 -18.74 23.75 7.80
CA LEU A 69 -18.68 23.09 9.11
C LEU A 69 -17.30 23.17 9.76
N LYS A 70 -16.20 23.21 8.99
CA LYS A 70 -14.83 23.29 9.52
C LYS A 70 -14.62 24.51 10.43
N ASP A 71 -15.22 25.64 10.07
CA ASP A 71 -15.04 26.91 10.78
C ASP A 71 -16.04 27.13 11.93
N LEU A 72 -16.99 26.20 12.11
CA LEU A 72 -18.03 26.35 13.14
C LEU A 72 -17.51 25.96 14.54
N SER A 73 -18.25 26.42 15.56
CA SER A 73 -17.87 26.19 16.95
C SER A 73 -17.94 24.71 17.35
N SER A 74 -17.16 24.34 18.37
CA SER A 74 -17.15 22.99 18.93
C SER A 74 -18.51 22.53 19.46
N GLY A 75 -19.40 23.47 19.83
CA GLY A 75 -20.79 23.16 20.21
C GLY A 75 -21.61 22.61 19.03
N ILE A 76 -21.42 23.18 17.83
CA ILE A 76 -22.08 22.69 16.61
C ILE A 76 -21.47 21.35 16.20
N HIS A 77 -20.14 21.20 16.27
CA HIS A 77 -19.49 19.90 16.01
C HIS A 77 -20.03 18.78 16.91
N LYS A 78 -20.20 19.06 18.22
CA LYS A 78 -20.81 18.10 19.16
C LYS A 78 -22.26 17.77 18.80
N THR A 79 -23.02 18.76 18.33
CA THR A 79 -24.41 18.56 17.88
C THR A 79 -24.46 17.64 16.67
N VAL A 80 -23.60 17.91 15.67
CA VAL A 80 -23.45 17.07 14.47
C VAL A 80 -23.07 15.64 14.86
N LEU A 81 -22.07 15.45 15.73
CA LEU A 81 -21.66 14.12 16.19
C LEU A 81 -22.80 13.37 16.89
N LYS A 82 -23.61 14.07 17.69
CA LYS A 82 -24.80 13.48 18.33
C LYS A 82 -25.84 13.04 17.31
N SER A 83 -26.12 13.87 16.31
CA SER A 83 -27.03 13.50 15.21
C SER A 83 -26.50 12.30 14.43
N ILE A 84 -25.22 12.27 14.09
CA ILE A 84 -24.61 11.11 13.40
C ILE A 84 -24.76 9.84 14.23
N ILE A 85 -24.62 9.90 15.57
CA ILE A 85 -24.90 8.74 16.42
C ILE A 85 -26.34 8.27 16.25
N ASN A 86 -27.32 9.18 16.24
CA ASN A 86 -28.71 8.82 16.02
C ASN A 86 -28.89 8.12 14.67
N ALA A 87 -28.33 8.69 13.59
CA ALA A 87 -28.42 8.11 12.25
C ALA A 87 -27.80 6.71 12.16
N LEU A 88 -26.66 6.48 12.83
CA LEU A 88 -26.01 5.17 12.84
C LEU A 88 -26.76 4.12 13.69
N LEU A 89 -27.59 4.54 14.64
CA LEU A 89 -28.37 3.67 15.53
C LEU A 89 -29.81 3.45 15.05
N GLU A 90 -30.30 4.28 14.14
CA GLU A 90 -31.65 4.19 13.63
C GLU A 90 -31.85 2.90 12.81
N ASN A 91 -32.98 2.23 13.02
CA ASN A 91 -33.39 1.17 12.12
C ASN A 91 -33.84 1.83 10.81
N ASN A 92 -33.04 1.72 9.74
CA ASN A 92 -33.18 2.26 8.37
C ASN A 92 -34.53 1.95 7.67
N LYS A 93 -35.64 2.25 8.32
CA LYS A 93 -36.99 2.12 7.81
C LYS A 93 -37.18 3.32 6.88
N ASN A 94 -37.51 3.06 5.61
CA ASN A 94 -37.74 4.07 4.56
C ASN A 94 -36.51 4.54 3.74
N LEU A 95 -35.53 3.68 3.50
CA LEU A 95 -34.48 3.93 2.51
C LEU A 95 -34.77 3.21 1.19
N TYR A 96 -34.46 3.84 0.05
CA TYR A 96 -34.39 3.12 -1.22
C TYR A 96 -33.11 2.28 -1.28
N GLU A 97 -33.05 1.37 -2.25
CA GLU A 97 -31.87 0.56 -2.47
C GLU A 97 -30.63 1.44 -2.71
N LYS A 98 -29.54 1.16 -1.97
CA LYS A 98 -28.25 1.88 -1.98
C LYS A 98 -28.24 3.28 -1.36
N ASP A 99 -29.35 3.79 -0.82
CA ASP A 99 -29.36 5.07 -0.08
C ASP A 99 -28.46 5.02 1.16
N GLU A 100 -28.40 3.88 1.83
CA GLU A 100 -27.48 3.64 2.94
C GLU A 100 -26.01 3.86 2.52
N VAL A 101 -25.61 3.35 1.36
CA VAL A 101 -24.23 3.51 0.84
C VAL A 101 -23.95 4.99 0.51
N ARG A 102 -24.92 5.71 -0.05
CA ARG A 102 -24.82 7.17 -0.30
C ARG A 102 -24.64 7.94 0.99
N ALA A 103 -25.46 7.65 2.00
CA ALA A 103 -25.40 8.32 3.30
C ALA A 103 -24.04 8.08 3.97
N LEU A 104 -23.55 6.84 3.98
CA LEU A 104 -22.23 6.50 4.49
C LEU A 104 -21.10 7.21 3.71
N PHE A 105 -21.19 7.26 2.38
CA PHE A 105 -20.24 7.97 1.52
C PHE A 105 -20.19 9.48 1.80
N ILE A 106 -21.33 10.11 2.09
CA ILE A 106 -21.43 11.52 2.49
C ILE A 106 -20.85 11.72 3.90
N LEU A 107 -21.26 10.89 4.86
CA LEU A 107 -20.80 10.97 6.26
C LEU A 107 -19.29 10.83 6.37
N LEU A 108 -18.69 9.93 5.59
CA LEU A 108 -17.25 9.69 5.61
C LEU A 108 -16.43 10.96 5.30
N GLN A 109 -17.00 11.92 4.58
CA GLN A 109 -16.36 13.19 4.20
C GLN A 109 -16.50 14.29 5.27
N CYS A 110 -17.25 14.05 6.36
CA CYS A 110 -17.52 15.06 7.37
C CYS A 110 -16.26 15.45 8.17
N PRO A 111 -15.91 16.75 8.28
CA PRO A 111 -14.68 17.20 8.92
C PRO A 111 -14.64 17.01 10.44
N VAL A 112 -15.79 16.77 11.09
CA VAL A 112 -15.88 16.56 12.55
C VAL A 112 -15.07 15.36 13.03
N PHE A 113 -14.77 14.42 12.13
CA PHE A 113 -13.97 13.22 12.40
C PHE A 113 -12.47 13.48 12.51
N GLY A 114 -12.00 14.70 12.22
CA GLY A 114 -10.60 15.08 12.40
C GLY A 114 -10.16 15.28 13.86
N THR A 115 -11.06 15.09 14.84
CA THR A 115 -10.79 15.36 16.26
C THR A 115 -10.74 14.08 17.11
N GLN A 116 -9.87 14.05 18.12
CA GLN A 116 -9.72 12.89 19.03
C GLN A 116 -11.04 12.52 19.74
N SER A 117 -11.86 13.50 20.11
CA SER A 117 -13.16 13.27 20.75
C SER A 117 -14.18 12.55 19.87
N SER A 118 -14.03 12.63 18.54
CA SER A 118 -14.91 11.96 17.59
C SER A 118 -14.49 10.52 17.27
N ALA A 119 -13.31 10.08 17.72
CA ALA A 119 -12.73 8.79 17.36
C ALA A 119 -13.67 7.59 17.61
N PRO A 120 -14.42 7.49 18.73
CA PRO A 120 -15.36 6.39 18.92
C PRO A 120 -16.45 6.33 17.84
N ILE A 121 -17.03 7.49 17.48
CA ILE A 121 -18.08 7.60 16.47
C ILE A 121 -17.51 7.29 15.09
N PHE A 122 -16.32 7.81 14.79
CA PHE A 122 -15.63 7.54 13.53
C PHE A 122 -15.30 6.07 13.38
N ALA A 123 -14.87 5.40 14.46
CA ALA A 123 -14.64 3.97 14.47
C ALA A 123 -15.90 3.21 14.05
N HIS A 124 -17.05 3.50 14.67
CA HIS A 124 -18.31 2.85 14.32
C HIS A 124 -18.72 3.09 12.87
N LEU A 125 -18.57 4.31 12.34
CA LEU A 125 -18.81 4.60 10.92
C LEU A 125 -17.90 3.75 10.01
N LEU A 126 -16.59 3.74 10.28
CA LEU A 126 -15.62 2.97 9.50
C LEU A 126 -15.90 1.46 9.57
N ASN A 127 -16.32 0.95 10.73
CA ASN A 127 -16.70 -0.45 10.89
C ASN A 127 -17.98 -0.79 10.14
N TYR A 128 -18.97 0.11 10.12
CA TYR A 128 -20.16 -0.06 9.30
C TYR A 128 -19.76 -0.22 7.83
N ILE A 129 -18.97 0.72 7.29
CA ILE A 129 -18.49 0.65 5.90
C ILE A 129 -17.69 -0.63 5.64
N ALA A 130 -16.85 -1.05 6.59
CA ALA A 130 -16.03 -2.26 6.46
C ALA A 130 -16.85 -3.57 6.46
N GLN A 131 -18.12 -3.53 6.88
CA GLN A 131 -19.04 -4.68 6.92
C GLN A 131 -20.06 -4.69 5.76
N LEU A 132 -20.04 -3.67 4.90
CA LEU A 132 -20.89 -3.63 3.70
C LEU A 132 -20.63 -4.83 2.77
N SER A 133 -21.59 -5.09 1.87
CA SER A 133 -21.49 -6.12 0.85
C SER A 133 -20.37 -5.83 -0.15
N LYS A 134 -19.94 -6.86 -0.89
CA LYS A 134 -18.91 -6.70 -1.93
C LYS A 134 -19.38 -5.75 -3.04
N GLU A 135 -20.66 -5.82 -3.39
CA GLU A 135 -21.31 -4.95 -4.36
C GLU A 135 -21.28 -3.47 -3.92
N ASP A 136 -21.52 -3.22 -2.63
CA ASP A 136 -21.47 -1.85 -2.06
C ASP A 136 -20.04 -1.33 -1.97
N HIS A 137 -19.07 -2.18 -1.63
CA HIS A 137 -17.65 -1.81 -1.71
C HIS A 137 -17.25 -1.43 -3.13
N GLN A 138 -17.73 -2.13 -4.15
CA GLN A 138 -17.48 -1.76 -5.55
C GLN A 138 -18.04 -0.38 -5.90
N LEU A 139 -19.25 -0.04 -5.44
CA LEU A 139 -19.79 1.32 -5.61
C LEU A 139 -18.87 2.37 -4.98
N LEU A 140 -18.47 2.18 -3.71
CA LEU A 140 -17.57 3.12 -3.02
C LEU A 140 -16.23 3.28 -3.73
N VAL A 141 -15.64 2.20 -4.22
CA VAL A 141 -14.38 2.24 -4.99
C VAL A 141 -14.51 3.15 -6.22
N HIS A 142 -15.61 3.07 -6.97
CA HIS A 142 -15.82 3.95 -8.12
C HIS A 142 -16.13 5.39 -7.69
N TRP A 143 -16.96 5.57 -6.67
CA TRP A 143 -17.35 6.90 -6.19
C TRP A 143 -16.20 7.71 -5.58
N PHE A 144 -15.21 7.05 -4.95
CA PHE A 144 -14.00 7.74 -4.49
C PHE A 144 -13.21 8.39 -5.63
N ARG A 145 -13.31 7.88 -6.86
CA ARG A 145 -12.65 8.49 -8.03
C ARG A 145 -13.32 9.76 -8.52
N ILE A 146 -14.59 9.96 -8.17
CA ILE A 146 -15.39 11.13 -8.58
C ILE A 146 -15.12 12.32 -7.65
N LEU A 147 -14.57 12.07 -6.46
CA LEU A 147 -14.24 13.13 -5.51
C LEU A 147 -13.14 14.05 -6.05
N GLU A 148 -13.23 15.33 -5.71
CA GLU A 148 -12.11 16.25 -5.92
C GLU A 148 -10.88 15.77 -5.13
N LEU A 149 -9.70 15.87 -5.74
CA LEU A 149 -8.45 15.33 -5.16
C LEU A 149 -8.17 15.86 -3.75
N ASP A 150 -8.45 17.12 -3.46
CA ASP A 150 -8.21 17.70 -2.12
C ASP A 150 -9.18 17.18 -1.06
N LYS A 151 -10.41 16.83 -1.46
CA LYS A 151 -11.40 16.19 -0.58
C LYS A 151 -10.99 14.75 -0.29
N LEU A 152 -10.54 14.02 -1.31
CA LEU A 152 -10.00 12.67 -1.15
C LEU A 152 -8.76 12.65 -0.24
N ARG A 153 -7.83 13.59 -0.41
CA ARG A 153 -6.66 13.75 0.49
C ARG A 153 -7.07 14.06 1.92
N SER A 154 -8.10 14.89 2.12
CA SER A 154 -8.61 15.21 3.46
C SER A 154 -9.15 13.95 4.15
N LEU A 155 -9.92 13.14 3.42
CA LEU A 155 -10.42 11.86 3.91
C LEU A 155 -9.28 10.90 4.30
N ILE A 156 -8.28 10.73 3.42
CA ILE A 156 -7.11 9.89 3.71
C ILE A 156 -6.42 10.38 4.99
N ARG A 157 -6.22 11.70 5.16
CA ARG A 157 -5.63 12.27 6.37
C ARG A 157 -6.43 11.93 7.63
N TYR A 158 -7.76 12.03 7.60
CA TYR A 158 -8.60 11.69 8.75
C TYR A 158 -8.46 10.22 9.15
N ILE A 159 -8.49 9.30 8.18
CA ILE A 159 -8.34 7.87 8.48
C ILE A 159 -6.91 7.54 8.95
N MET A 160 -5.89 8.12 8.33
CA MET A 160 -4.49 7.95 8.76
C MET A 160 -4.26 8.47 10.18
N GLN A 161 -4.76 9.67 10.49
CA GLN A 161 -4.66 10.26 11.81
C GLN A 161 -5.38 9.39 12.85
N PHE A 162 -6.56 8.86 12.51
CA PHE A 162 -7.29 7.93 13.37
C PHE A 162 -6.49 6.65 13.67
N ILE A 163 -5.86 6.05 12.65
CA ILE A 163 -4.98 4.87 12.83
C ILE A 163 -3.80 5.22 13.73
N THR A 164 -3.10 6.32 13.46
CA THR A 164 -1.94 6.76 14.25
C THR A 164 -2.31 7.03 15.70
N LEU A 165 -3.37 7.79 15.92
CA LEU A 165 -3.90 8.11 17.25
C LEU A 165 -4.30 6.84 18.00
N ARG A 166 -4.83 5.82 17.30
CA ARG A 166 -5.20 4.57 17.95
C ARG A 166 -4.01 3.67 18.26
N GLN A 167 -3.06 3.58 17.33
CA GLN A 167 -1.84 2.78 17.46
C GLN A 167 -0.95 3.32 18.58
N PHE A 168 -0.83 4.64 18.69
CA PHE A 168 -0.02 5.36 19.66
C PHE A 168 -0.91 6.15 20.63
N SER A 169 -1.85 5.45 21.26
CA SER A 169 -2.84 6.07 22.16
C SER A 169 -2.15 6.88 23.27
N PRO A 170 -2.59 8.13 23.52
CA PRO A 170 -2.07 8.91 24.63
C PRO A 170 -2.44 8.27 25.98
N ASN A 171 -1.61 8.52 27.00
CA ASN A 171 -1.78 7.99 28.36
C ASN A 171 -2.90 8.68 29.16
N ASP A 172 -3.64 9.59 28.54
CA ASP A 172 -4.65 10.46 29.15
C ASP A 172 -6.02 9.79 29.38
N LYS A 173 -6.16 8.48 29.05
CA LYS A 173 -7.41 7.69 29.14
C LYS A 173 -8.60 8.30 28.36
N SER A 174 -8.34 9.23 27.45
CA SER A 174 -9.36 9.85 26.60
C SER A 174 -10.04 8.86 25.64
N LEU A 175 -9.35 7.76 25.32
CA LEU A 175 -9.83 6.71 24.44
C LEU A 175 -10.14 5.42 25.22
N PRO A 176 -11.10 4.61 24.75
CA PRO A 176 -11.38 3.32 25.37
C PRO A 176 -10.15 2.38 25.39
N PRO A 177 -10.10 1.40 26.31
CA PRO A 177 -9.01 0.43 26.38
C PRO A 177 -8.82 -0.37 25.08
N LEU A 178 -7.57 -0.71 24.73
CA LEU A 178 -7.23 -1.46 23.50
C LEU A 178 -7.98 -2.78 23.37
N GLY A 179 -8.10 -3.56 24.45
CA GLY A 179 -8.78 -4.86 24.42
C GLY A 179 -10.24 -4.83 23.96
N LYS A 180 -10.95 -3.70 24.11
CA LYS A 180 -12.37 -3.57 23.71
C LYS A 180 -12.58 -3.01 22.29
N THR A 181 -11.50 -2.61 21.64
CA THR A 181 -11.52 -1.78 20.42
C THR A 181 -10.48 -2.27 19.40
N LEU A 182 -10.10 -3.54 19.50
CA LEU A 182 -9.19 -4.20 18.56
C LEU A 182 -9.68 -4.10 17.11
N TRP A 183 -11.00 -3.94 16.90
CA TRP A 183 -11.62 -3.79 15.59
C TRP A 183 -11.45 -2.39 14.95
N TRP A 184 -11.00 -1.37 15.70
CA TRP A 184 -10.89 0.01 15.21
C TRP A 184 -9.88 0.15 14.06
N ILE A 185 -8.64 -0.28 14.29
CA ILE A 185 -7.56 -0.20 13.29
C ILE A 185 -7.88 -1.05 12.05
N PRO A 186 -8.34 -2.32 12.17
CA PRO A 186 -8.76 -3.12 11.03
C PRO A 186 -9.84 -2.44 10.19
N SER A 187 -10.86 -1.84 10.83
CA SER A 187 -11.95 -1.16 10.13
C SER A 187 -11.45 0.06 9.35
N ALA A 188 -10.61 0.88 9.98
CA ALA A 188 -9.99 2.03 9.33
C ALA A 188 -9.10 1.62 8.14
N THR A 189 -8.27 0.59 8.34
CA THR A 189 -7.36 0.10 7.31
C THR A 189 -8.12 -0.48 6.11
N LYS A 190 -9.25 -1.16 6.34
CA LYS A 190 -10.14 -1.62 5.25
C LYS A 190 -10.73 -0.46 4.44
N ASN A 191 -11.12 0.64 5.08
CA ASN A 191 -11.60 1.84 4.37
C ASN A 191 -10.49 2.46 3.51
N LEU A 192 -9.26 2.55 4.02
CA LEU A 192 -8.11 2.96 3.20
C LEU A 192 -7.82 1.97 2.06
N ALA A 193 -8.09 0.68 2.25
CA ALA A 193 -7.93 -0.32 1.20
C ALA A 193 -8.94 -0.11 0.06
N LEU A 194 -10.18 0.33 0.35
CA LEU A 194 -11.14 0.75 -0.67
C LEU A 194 -10.64 1.96 -1.46
N ILE A 195 -10.08 2.97 -0.78
CA ILE A 195 -9.49 4.14 -1.44
C ILE A 195 -8.27 3.76 -2.28
N ASN A 196 -7.42 2.86 -1.78
CA ASN A 196 -6.28 2.33 -2.54
C ASN A 196 -6.73 1.51 -3.77
N ALA A 197 -7.83 0.75 -3.66
CA ALA A 197 -8.43 0.08 -4.81
C ALA A 197 -8.95 1.09 -5.84
N ALA A 198 -9.56 2.19 -5.39
CA ALA A 198 -9.99 3.28 -6.25
C ALA A 198 -8.79 3.95 -6.97
N ASN A 199 -7.66 4.10 -6.27
CA ASN A 199 -6.44 4.66 -6.82
C ASN A 199 -5.84 3.78 -7.94
N LYS A 200 -5.95 2.45 -7.80
CA LYS A 200 -5.43 1.48 -8.78
C LYS A 200 -6.36 1.22 -9.97
N LEU A 201 -7.59 1.71 -9.91
CA LEU A 201 -8.59 1.49 -10.95
C LEU A 201 -8.34 2.46 -12.12
N GLY A 202 -7.73 2.00 -13.21
CA GLY A 202 -7.42 2.86 -14.36
C GLY A 202 -6.22 3.77 -14.09
N THR A 203 -6.33 5.07 -14.40
CA THR A 203 -5.24 6.03 -14.13
C THR A 203 -5.14 6.32 -12.64
N GLU A 204 -3.91 6.34 -12.12
CA GLU A 204 -3.62 6.66 -10.73
C GLU A 204 -4.09 8.08 -10.38
N LEU A 205 -4.83 8.21 -9.27
CA LEU A 205 -5.34 9.50 -8.78
C LEU A 205 -4.34 10.20 -7.86
N LEU A 206 -3.60 9.40 -7.10
CA LEU A 206 -2.71 9.81 -6.03
C LEU A 206 -1.41 9.04 -6.16
N HIS A 207 -0.30 9.70 -5.83
CA HIS A 207 0.97 9.02 -5.73
C HIS A 207 0.93 8.03 -4.56
N PHE A 208 1.43 6.80 -4.74
CA PHE A 208 1.32 5.72 -3.74
C PHE A 208 1.89 6.10 -2.35
N THR A 209 2.82 7.05 -2.27
CA THR A 209 3.37 7.54 -1.00
C THR A 209 2.38 8.34 -0.16
N GLU A 210 1.32 8.90 -0.77
CA GLU A 210 0.26 9.62 -0.04
C GLU A 210 -0.54 8.67 0.87
N LEU A 211 -0.48 7.36 0.60
CA LEU A 211 -1.08 6.32 1.43
C LEU A 211 -0.13 5.76 2.49
N TYR A 212 1.11 6.27 2.61
CA TYR A 212 2.04 5.83 3.65
C TYR A 212 1.70 6.46 5.00
N ASN A 213 1.72 5.64 6.05
CA ASN A 213 1.71 6.11 7.42
C ASN A 213 3.10 5.91 8.05
N SER A 214 3.94 6.94 8.00
CA SER A 214 5.31 6.90 8.53
C SER A 214 5.36 6.70 10.04
N ALA A 215 4.29 6.99 10.79
CA ALA A 215 4.26 6.69 12.21
C ALA A 215 4.36 5.18 12.49
N LEU A 216 3.92 4.34 11.53
CA LEU A 216 4.03 2.89 11.64
C LEU A 216 5.47 2.39 11.57
N ASP A 217 6.44 3.21 11.15
CA ASP A 217 7.86 2.83 11.17
C ASP A 217 8.38 2.59 12.59
N HIS A 218 7.66 3.07 13.61
CA HIS A 218 7.99 2.94 15.03
C HIS A 218 7.30 1.77 15.76
N ILE A 219 6.51 0.96 15.07
CA ILE A 219 5.94 -0.26 15.67
C ILE A 219 6.98 -1.39 15.71
N ASP A 220 6.66 -2.47 16.41
CA ASP A 220 7.41 -3.73 16.27
C ASP A 220 7.07 -4.39 14.93
N LEU A 221 7.76 -3.93 13.88
CA LEU A 221 7.56 -4.36 12.49
C LEU A 221 7.74 -5.87 12.31
N MET A 222 8.69 -6.47 13.03
CA MET A 222 8.93 -7.91 12.92
C MET A 222 7.86 -8.72 13.62
N ARG A 223 7.34 -8.25 14.75
CA ARG A 223 6.15 -8.89 15.35
C ARG A 223 4.93 -8.82 14.44
N ASP A 224 4.68 -7.67 13.81
CA ASP A 224 3.60 -7.55 12.82
C ASP A 224 3.80 -8.51 11.63
N TYR A 225 5.02 -8.57 11.09
CA TYR A 225 5.39 -9.48 10.02
C TYR A 225 5.23 -10.96 10.40
N TYR A 226 5.67 -11.37 11.59
CA TYR A 226 5.48 -12.75 12.04
C TYR A 226 4.01 -13.08 12.29
N ASN A 227 3.21 -12.14 12.78
CA ASN A 227 1.77 -12.32 12.90
C ASN A 227 1.13 -12.56 11.53
N TRP A 228 1.57 -11.83 10.50
CA TRP A 228 1.14 -12.05 9.12
C TRP A 228 1.56 -13.41 8.57
N GLN A 229 2.78 -13.86 8.84
CA GLN A 229 3.28 -15.17 8.38
C GLN A 229 2.66 -16.37 9.11
N SER A 230 2.32 -16.25 10.40
CA SER A 230 2.03 -17.41 11.28
C SER A 230 0.62 -18.01 11.13
N PHE A 231 -0.05 -17.79 10.00
CA PHE A 231 -1.30 -18.45 9.58
C PHE A 231 -2.53 -18.30 10.49
N ARG A 232 -3.41 -17.35 10.11
CA ARG A 232 -4.86 -17.48 9.83
C ARG A 232 -5.31 -16.07 9.43
N PRO A 233 -5.46 -15.76 8.12
CA PRO A 233 -5.67 -14.39 7.63
C PRO A 233 -6.82 -13.61 8.27
N TYR A 234 -7.75 -14.34 8.91
CA TYR A 234 -9.00 -13.83 9.46
C TYR A 234 -9.02 -13.70 10.98
N GLU A 235 -7.99 -14.17 11.71
CA GLU A 235 -8.01 -14.17 13.18
C GLU A 235 -7.27 -13.00 13.82
N CYS A 236 -6.19 -12.52 13.19
CA CYS A 236 -5.38 -11.42 13.69
C CYS A 236 -5.07 -10.42 12.59
N PHE A 237 -5.26 -9.13 12.89
CA PHE A 237 -4.88 -8.05 12.01
C PHE A 237 -3.36 -7.87 11.97
N SER A 238 -2.83 -7.59 10.78
CA SER A 238 -1.45 -7.14 10.58
C SER A 238 -1.40 -6.09 9.47
N TYR A 239 -0.56 -5.07 9.64
CA TYR A 239 -0.33 -4.07 8.60
C TYR A 239 0.37 -4.66 7.36
N CYS A 240 1.11 -5.76 7.50
CA CYS A 240 1.68 -6.50 6.38
C CYS A 240 0.62 -7.09 5.42
N GLN A 241 -0.64 -7.23 5.86
CA GLN A 241 -1.77 -7.56 4.97
C GLN A 241 -2.16 -6.40 4.05
N TYR A 242 -1.78 -5.18 4.40
CA TYR A 242 -2.11 -3.93 3.70
C TYR A 242 -0.83 -3.16 3.34
N PRO A 243 0.06 -3.72 2.51
CA PRO A 243 1.40 -3.18 2.30
C PRO A 243 1.42 -1.75 1.74
N PHE A 244 0.32 -1.25 1.16
CA PHE A 244 0.24 0.14 0.70
C PHE A 244 0.35 1.16 1.84
N ILE A 245 0.04 0.79 3.09
CA ILE A 245 0.12 1.71 4.25
C ILE A 245 1.54 1.82 4.81
N LEU A 246 2.35 0.78 4.61
CA LEU A 246 3.70 0.71 5.14
C LEU A 246 4.66 1.53 4.27
N SER A 247 5.45 2.37 4.92
CA SER A 247 6.46 3.17 4.24
C SER A 247 7.54 2.28 3.60
N ILE A 248 8.33 2.88 2.71
CA ILE A 248 9.51 2.21 2.16
C ILE A 248 10.55 1.87 3.26
N VAL A 249 10.62 2.66 4.33
CA VAL A 249 11.53 2.43 5.44
C VAL A 249 11.10 1.18 6.21
N ALA A 250 9.83 1.07 6.57
CA ALA A 250 9.27 -0.12 7.21
C ALA A 250 9.46 -1.38 6.36
N LYS A 251 9.09 -1.32 5.07
CA LYS A 251 9.25 -2.44 4.13
C LYS A 251 10.70 -2.90 4.03
N ARG A 252 11.65 -1.95 3.94
CA ARG A 252 13.09 -2.27 3.90
C ARG A 252 13.54 -2.96 5.19
N ILE A 253 13.12 -2.47 6.36
CA ILE A 253 13.47 -3.10 7.65
C ILE A 253 12.95 -4.53 7.70
N ILE A 254 11.68 -4.76 7.32
CA ILE A 254 11.07 -6.08 7.28
C ILE A 254 11.86 -7.02 6.37
N LEU A 255 12.13 -6.60 5.13
CA LEU A 255 12.85 -7.42 4.14
C LEU A 255 14.27 -7.76 4.61
N THR A 256 15.02 -6.79 5.14
CA THR A 256 16.37 -7.02 5.65
C THR A 256 16.37 -7.96 6.86
N LYS A 257 15.44 -7.78 7.80
CA LYS A 257 15.38 -8.62 9.00
C LYS A 257 14.93 -10.05 8.69
N ASP A 258 13.98 -10.21 7.78
CA ASP A 258 13.55 -11.53 7.29
C ASP A 258 14.71 -12.25 6.58
N SER A 259 15.47 -11.57 5.72
CA SER A 259 16.61 -12.18 5.04
C SER A 259 17.72 -12.58 6.01
N GLU A 260 18.07 -11.72 6.99
CA GLU A 260 19.01 -12.04 8.06
C GLU A 260 18.58 -13.29 8.84
N GLN A 261 17.30 -13.39 9.21
CA GLN A 261 16.77 -14.53 9.94
C GLN A 261 16.81 -15.80 9.08
N GLN A 262 16.41 -15.72 7.81
CA GLN A 262 16.49 -16.85 6.88
C GLN A 262 17.94 -17.34 6.70
N MET A 263 18.92 -16.43 6.62
CA MET A 263 20.34 -16.81 6.58
C MET A 263 20.76 -17.59 7.83
N ILE A 264 20.40 -17.11 9.03
CA ILE A 264 20.69 -17.79 10.30
C ILE A 264 20.05 -19.17 10.36
N LEU A 265 18.77 -19.28 9.95
CA LEU A 265 18.05 -20.55 9.95
C LEU A 265 18.68 -21.56 8.97
N ASN A 266 19.05 -21.12 7.76
CA ASN A 266 19.70 -21.98 6.78
C ASN A 266 21.11 -22.41 7.22
N ALA A 267 21.86 -21.52 7.85
CA ALA A 267 23.15 -21.83 8.47
C ALA A 267 23.01 -22.91 9.57
N ARG A 268 22.03 -22.76 10.46
CA ARG A 268 21.71 -23.76 11.51
C ARG A 268 21.28 -25.11 10.92
N LYS A 269 20.38 -25.10 9.94
CA LYS A 269 19.94 -26.33 9.23
C LYS A 269 21.13 -27.07 8.61
N SER A 270 22.03 -26.32 7.97
CA SER A 270 23.25 -26.88 7.37
C SER A 270 24.14 -27.53 8.42
N LEU A 271 24.37 -26.87 9.55
CA LEU A 271 25.17 -27.42 10.65
C LEU A 271 24.57 -28.72 11.20
N VAL A 272 23.28 -28.72 11.52
CA VAL A 272 22.56 -29.91 12.02
C VAL A 272 22.68 -31.06 11.03
N SER A 273 22.53 -30.78 9.73
CA SER A 273 22.64 -31.82 8.69
C SER A 273 24.04 -32.45 8.61
N LYS A 274 25.13 -31.70 8.82
CA LYS A 274 26.49 -32.24 8.83
C LYS A 274 26.82 -33.00 10.11
N VAL A 275 26.37 -32.49 11.26
CA VAL A 275 26.52 -33.17 12.56
C VAL A 275 25.80 -34.52 12.52
N ALA A 276 24.57 -34.57 11.97
CA ALA A 276 23.83 -35.81 11.78
C ALA A 276 24.57 -36.82 10.88
N ARG A 277 25.36 -36.34 9.93
CA ARG A 277 26.23 -37.15 9.05
C ARG A 277 27.61 -37.46 9.63
N ARG A 278 27.88 -37.08 10.90
CA ARG A 278 29.18 -37.22 11.59
C ARG A 278 30.35 -36.59 10.83
N GLN A 279 30.09 -35.55 10.05
CA GLN A 279 31.13 -34.80 9.35
C GLN A 279 31.64 -33.66 10.23
N THR A 280 32.94 -33.38 10.18
CA THR A 280 33.53 -32.23 10.87
C THR A 280 32.99 -30.94 10.26
N PRO A 281 32.33 -30.06 11.04
CA PRO A 281 31.85 -28.80 10.53
C PRO A 281 33.03 -27.85 10.32
N ASN A 282 33.06 -27.20 9.16
CA ASN A 282 33.93 -26.06 8.87
C ASN A 282 33.04 -24.81 8.77
N ILE A 283 33.58 -23.65 9.16
CA ILE A 283 32.96 -22.31 9.11
C ILE A 283 32.35 -22.03 7.74
N ASP A 284 32.97 -22.48 6.65
CA ASP A 284 32.47 -22.25 5.28
C ASP A 284 31.07 -22.83 5.03
N ILE A 285 30.58 -23.76 5.86
CA ILE A 285 29.22 -24.32 5.75
C ILE A 285 28.12 -23.28 5.94
N PHE A 286 28.41 -22.20 6.68
CA PHE A 286 27.44 -21.18 7.02
C PHE A 286 27.22 -20.16 5.90
N PHE A 287 28.05 -20.21 4.86
CA PHE A 287 28.10 -19.21 3.81
C PHE A 287 27.80 -19.80 2.44
N LEU A 288 27.28 -18.95 1.56
CA LEU A 288 27.38 -19.11 0.12
C LEU A 288 28.73 -18.51 -0.28
N ASN A 289 29.74 -19.36 -0.44
CA ASN A 289 31.07 -18.94 -0.85
C ASN A 289 31.11 -18.79 -2.37
N ILE A 290 31.44 -17.61 -2.87
CA ILE A 290 31.64 -17.31 -4.29
C ILE A 290 33.13 -17.03 -4.52
N ASN A 291 33.80 -17.91 -5.24
CA ASN A 291 35.23 -17.81 -5.52
C ASN A 291 35.43 -17.48 -7.00
N VAL A 292 35.99 -16.31 -7.29
CA VAL A 292 36.06 -15.77 -8.65
C VAL A 292 37.42 -15.20 -8.98
N ARG A 293 37.83 -15.27 -10.25
CA ARG A 293 39.01 -14.57 -10.77
C ARG A 293 38.57 -13.25 -11.38
N ARG A 294 39.30 -12.15 -11.11
CA ARG A 294 39.00 -10.84 -11.71
C ARG A 294 38.96 -10.90 -13.24
N SER A 295 39.84 -11.68 -13.86
CA SER A 295 39.92 -11.80 -15.33
C SER A 295 38.78 -12.63 -15.96
N HIS A 296 37.98 -13.34 -15.17
CA HIS A 296 36.87 -14.18 -15.63
C HIS A 296 35.63 -13.95 -14.76
N LEU A 297 35.39 -12.70 -14.36
CA LEU A 297 34.45 -12.35 -13.32
C LEU A 297 33.03 -12.85 -13.63
N VAL A 298 32.48 -12.54 -14.81
CA VAL A 298 31.14 -12.97 -15.22
C VAL A 298 31.03 -14.50 -15.25
N GLN A 299 31.92 -15.15 -15.99
CA GLN A 299 31.89 -16.60 -16.19
C GLN A 299 31.99 -17.37 -14.86
N ASP A 300 32.96 -17.02 -14.01
CA ASP A 300 33.14 -17.68 -12.72
C ASP A 300 31.92 -17.46 -11.82
N SER A 301 31.40 -16.23 -11.77
CA SER A 301 30.24 -15.85 -10.95
C SER A 301 28.97 -16.62 -11.34
N LEU A 302 28.64 -16.64 -12.64
CA LEU A 302 27.45 -17.33 -13.14
C LEU A 302 27.55 -18.84 -12.94
N ASN A 303 28.73 -19.43 -13.10
CA ASN A 303 28.95 -20.86 -12.83
C ASN A 303 28.80 -21.20 -11.34
N GLU A 304 29.37 -20.38 -10.45
CA GLU A 304 29.25 -20.56 -9.01
C GLU A 304 27.79 -20.47 -8.55
N ILE A 305 27.03 -19.49 -9.05
CA ILE A 305 25.58 -19.35 -8.79
C ILE A 305 24.82 -20.57 -9.33
N ALA A 306 25.10 -20.98 -10.57
CA ALA A 306 24.44 -22.13 -11.19
C ALA A 306 24.69 -23.44 -10.44
N PHE A 307 25.89 -23.63 -9.89
CA PHE A 307 26.25 -24.85 -9.14
C PHE A 307 25.69 -24.84 -7.71
N LYS A 308 25.59 -23.66 -7.08
CA LYS A 308 25.26 -23.51 -5.64
C LYS A 308 23.82 -23.09 -5.37
N GLN A 309 22.88 -23.48 -6.25
CA GLN A 309 21.45 -23.14 -6.15
C GLN A 309 20.81 -23.48 -4.78
N LYS A 310 21.26 -24.57 -4.14
CA LYS A 310 20.76 -25.00 -2.82
C LYS A 310 21.19 -24.08 -1.67
N ASP A 311 22.25 -23.31 -1.87
CA ASP A 311 22.90 -22.49 -0.86
C ASP A 311 22.61 -21.00 -1.02
N LEU A 312 21.78 -20.60 -2.01
CA LEU A 312 21.46 -19.19 -2.31
C LEU A 312 20.88 -18.40 -1.14
N LYS A 313 20.26 -19.08 -0.17
CA LYS A 313 19.70 -18.46 1.04
C LYS A 313 20.68 -18.40 2.23
N LYS A 314 21.92 -18.84 2.07
CA LYS A 314 22.99 -18.65 3.07
C LYS A 314 23.57 -17.24 2.97
N LYS A 315 24.33 -16.84 3.99
CA LYS A 315 25.03 -15.55 3.97
C LYS A 315 26.09 -15.56 2.87
N LEU A 316 26.08 -14.56 1.99
CA LEU A 316 27.05 -14.45 0.90
C LEU A 316 28.45 -14.12 1.45
N LYS A 317 29.48 -14.74 0.87
CA LYS A 317 30.89 -14.46 1.12
C LYS A 317 31.65 -14.55 -0.19
N VAL A 318 32.30 -13.47 -0.60
CA VAL A 318 33.05 -13.43 -1.87
C VAL A 318 34.56 -13.48 -1.61
N THR A 319 35.28 -14.24 -2.43
CA THR A 319 36.75 -14.30 -2.42
C THR A 319 37.28 -14.14 -3.85
N PHE A 320 38.21 -13.21 -4.04
CA PHE A 320 38.96 -13.09 -5.29
C PHE A 320 40.19 -14.00 -5.26
N ALA A 321 40.35 -14.83 -6.29
CA ALA A 321 41.43 -15.81 -6.36
C ALA A 321 42.80 -15.12 -6.35
N GLY A 322 43.66 -15.52 -5.42
CA GLY A 322 45.01 -14.95 -5.26
C GLY A 322 45.07 -13.67 -4.43
N GLU A 323 43.94 -13.17 -3.93
CA GLU A 323 43.90 -11.96 -3.10
C GLU A 323 43.67 -12.31 -1.62
N PRO A 324 44.56 -11.88 -0.71
CA PRO A 324 44.32 -12.04 0.72
C PRO A 324 43.22 -11.06 1.17
N GLY A 325 42.06 -11.58 1.54
CA GLY A 325 40.96 -10.76 2.04
C GLY A 325 39.92 -11.56 2.81
N LEU A 326 39.56 -11.07 4.00
CA LEU A 326 38.39 -11.56 4.73
C LEU A 326 37.20 -10.66 4.38
N ASP A 327 36.17 -11.23 3.78
CA ASP A 327 34.99 -10.47 3.38
C ASP A 327 34.15 -10.06 4.60
N MET A 328 34.30 -8.80 5.01
CA MET A 328 33.44 -8.12 6.00
C MET A 328 32.31 -7.32 5.30
N GLY A 329 31.99 -7.65 4.04
CA GLY A 329 30.99 -7.01 3.19
C GLY A 329 31.58 -6.10 2.10
N GLY A 330 32.86 -5.75 2.19
CA GLY A 330 33.55 -4.93 1.19
C GLY A 330 33.73 -5.66 -0.14
N LEU A 331 34.22 -6.90 -0.10
CA LEU A 331 34.44 -7.71 -1.31
C LEU A 331 33.12 -8.08 -1.97
N THR A 332 32.09 -8.38 -1.17
CA THR A 332 30.73 -8.61 -1.69
C THR A 332 30.20 -7.38 -2.46
N LYS A 333 30.35 -6.16 -1.92
CA LYS A 333 29.91 -4.94 -2.60
C LYS A 333 30.68 -4.69 -3.89
N GLU A 334 32.00 -4.85 -3.85
CA GLU A 334 32.86 -4.70 -5.02
C GLU A 334 32.49 -5.71 -6.11
N TRP A 335 32.28 -6.98 -5.73
CA TRP A 335 31.88 -8.04 -6.64
C TRP A 335 30.57 -7.72 -7.36
N PHE A 336 29.53 -7.31 -6.65
CA PHE A 336 28.27 -6.89 -7.29
C PHE A 336 28.49 -5.70 -8.23
N LEU A 337 29.26 -4.69 -7.81
CA LEU A 337 29.52 -3.50 -8.61
C LEU A 337 30.21 -3.85 -9.95
N LEU A 338 31.28 -4.65 -9.89
CA LEU A 338 32.04 -5.05 -11.08
C LEU A 338 31.21 -5.97 -11.98
N LEU A 339 30.55 -6.97 -11.39
CA LEU A 339 29.77 -7.96 -12.13
C LEU A 339 28.60 -7.33 -12.87
N ILE A 340 27.86 -6.42 -12.22
CA ILE A 340 26.77 -5.70 -12.88
C ILE A 340 27.29 -4.79 -13.99
N ARG A 341 28.41 -4.10 -13.80
CA ARG A 341 29.00 -3.27 -14.86
C ARG A 341 29.38 -4.08 -16.10
N GLU A 342 29.95 -5.27 -15.93
CA GLU A 342 30.33 -6.14 -17.06
C GLU A 342 29.10 -6.73 -17.76
N ILE A 343 28.10 -7.23 -17.01
CA ILE A 343 26.88 -7.83 -17.59
C ILE A 343 26.04 -6.81 -18.38
N PHE A 344 25.98 -5.57 -17.90
CA PHE A 344 25.20 -4.50 -18.55
C PHE A 344 26.03 -3.69 -19.56
N HIS A 345 27.28 -4.10 -19.82
CA HIS A 345 28.11 -3.52 -20.86
C HIS A 345 27.59 -3.92 -22.25
N VAL A 346 27.72 -3.01 -23.22
CA VAL A 346 27.25 -3.22 -24.60
C VAL A 346 27.88 -4.47 -25.24
N GLU A 347 29.14 -4.75 -24.93
CA GLU A 347 29.86 -5.91 -25.45
C GLU A 347 29.33 -7.26 -24.95
N TYR A 348 28.73 -7.29 -23.75
CA TYR A 348 28.11 -8.51 -23.24
C TYR A 348 26.79 -8.83 -23.98
N GLY A 349 26.13 -7.81 -24.52
CA GLY A 349 25.09 -7.96 -25.55
C GLY A 349 23.70 -8.40 -25.07
N MET A 350 23.48 -8.53 -23.75
CA MET A 350 22.18 -8.92 -23.19
C MET A 350 21.24 -7.75 -22.92
N PHE A 351 21.78 -6.56 -22.62
CA PHE A 351 20.99 -5.37 -22.33
C PHE A 351 21.43 -4.19 -23.18
N VAL A 352 20.49 -3.31 -23.48
CA VAL A 352 20.71 -2.05 -24.19
C VAL A 352 20.34 -0.91 -23.26
N TYR A 353 21.24 0.06 -23.10
CA TYR A 353 20.99 1.26 -22.32
C TYR A 353 20.35 2.35 -23.18
N TYR A 354 19.19 2.84 -22.76
CA TYR A 354 18.50 3.95 -23.41
C TYR A 354 18.79 5.25 -22.65
N SER A 355 19.67 6.09 -23.20
CA SER A 355 20.14 7.31 -22.53
C SER A 355 19.04 8.33 -22.23
N HIS A 356 18.04 8.42 -23.11
CA HIS A 356 16.92 9.36 -22.95
C HIS A 356 16.02 9.00 -21.76
N SER A 357 15.71 7.72 -21.59
CA SER A 357 14.91 7.20 -20.48
C SER A 357 15.72 6.82 -19.24
N ARG A 358 17.06 6.78 -19.37
CA ARG A 358 18.02 6.36 -18.33
C ARG A 358 17.76 4.96 -17.77
N CYS A 359 17.25 4.05 -18.61
CA CYS A 359 16.93 2.68 -18.23
C CYS A 359 17.57 1.65 -19.16
N TYR A 360 17.68 0.41 -18.69
CA TYR A 360 18.11 -0.74 -19.49
C TYR A 360 16.90 -1.49 -20.04
N TRP A 361 17.06 -2.06 -21.24
CA TRP A 361 16.10 -2.96 -21.86
C TRP A 361 16.78 -4.22 -22.39
N PHE A 362 16.01 -5.28 -22.60
CA PHE A 362 16.50 -6.55 -23.13
C PHE A 362 16.92 -6.40 -24.61
N SER A 363 18.07 -6.95 -24.96
CA SER A 363 18.56 -6.95 -26.35
C SER A 363 17.73 -7.90 -27.22
N THR A 364 17.27 -7.42 -28.37
CA THR A 364 16.49 -8.19 -29.37
C THR A 364 17.37 -8.76 -30.49
N GLY A 365 18.67 -8.41 -30.51
CA GLY A 365 19.58 -8.75 -31.62
C GLY A 365 20.12 -10.18 -31.60
N GLN A 366 19.92 -10.94 -30.52
CA GLN A 366 20.40 -12.31 -30.41
C GLN A 366 19.35 -13.26 -30.98
N LYS A 367 19.61 -13.76 -32.20
CA LYS A 367 18.70 -14.60 -32.98
C LYS A 367 18.44 -15.99 -32.39
N ASP A 368 19.21 -16.40 -31.39
CA ASP A 368 19.08 -17.71 -30.77
C ASP A 368 18.61 -17.59 -29.32
N HIS A 369 17.62 -18.40 -28.95
CA HIS A 369 17.13 -18.61 -27.58
C HIS A 369 18.19 -19.20 -26.61
N THR A 370 19.48 -19.12 -26.94
CA THR A 370 20.61 -19.73 -26.23
C THR A 370 20.87 -19.12 -24.86
N ASN A 371 20.43 -17.87 -24.61
CA ASN A 371 20.80 -17.13 -23.39
C ASN A 371 19.71 -17.08 -22.31
N LEU A 372 18.63 -17.86 -22.44
CA LEU A 372 17.58 -17.95 -21.40
C LEU A 372 18.14 -18.34 -20.03
N ARG A 373 19.14 -19.23 -20.01
CA ARG A 373 19.86 -19.62 -18.80
C ARG A 373 20.60 -18.45 -18.17
N GLU A 374 21.25 -17.61 -18.97
CA GLU A 374 21.96 -16.43 -18.46
C GLU A 374 20.98 -15.40 -17.90
N TYR A 375 19.86 -15.13 -18.58
CA TYR A 375 18.82 -14.25 -18.05
C TYR A 375 18.27 -14.75 -16.71
N ASN A 376 18.07 -16.07 -16.57
CA ASN A 376 17.68 -16.66 -15.30
C ASN A 376 18.73 -16.42 -14.21
N LEU A 377 20.01 -16.68 -14.49
CA LEU A 377 21.10 -16.49 -13.51
C LEU A 377 21.29 -15.01 -13.13
N ILE A 378 21.09 -14.09 -14.07
CA ILE A 378 21.10 -12.63 -13.80
C ILE A 378 19.91 -12.25 -12.91
N GLY A 379 18.73 -12.85 -13.14
CA GLY A 379 17.59 -12.70 -12.23
C GLY A 379 17.88 -13.22 -10.82
N VAL A 380 18.55 -14.38 -10.71
CA VAL A 380 19.02 -14.91 -9.41
C VAL A 380 20.03 -13.96 -8.75
N LEU A 381 20.96 -13.38 -9.53
CA LEU A 381 21.92 -12.39 -9.05
C LEU A 381 21.22 -11.14 -8.48
N MET A 382 20.20 -10.61 -9.16
CA MET A 382 19.39 -9.50 -8.66
C MET A 382 18.66 -9.88 -7.37
N GLY A 383 18.10 -11.09 -7.30
CA GLY A 383 17.49 -11.62 -6.08
C GLY A 383 18.50 -11.73 -4.93
N LEU A 384 19.73 -12.18 -5.20
CA LEU A 384 20.81 -12.22 -4.21
C LEU A 384 21.17 -10.82 -3.72
N ALA A 385 21.18 -9.80 -4.59
CA ALA A 385 21.44 -8.42 -4.19
C ALA A 385 20.37 -7.94 -3.19
N VAL A 386 19.09 -8.12 -3.51
CA VAL A 386 17.97 -7.77 -2.62
C VAL A 386 18.07 -8.53 -1.29
N TYR A 387 18.31 -9.85 -1.33
CA TYR A 387 18.41 -10.70 -0.14
C TYR A 387 19.57 -10.29 0.78
N ASN A 388 20.68 -9.81 0.22
CA ASN A 388 21.83 -9.31 0.96
C ASN A 388 21.80 -7.79 1.21
N SER A 389 20.67 -7.12 0.97
CA SER A 389 20.52 -5.66 1.15
C SER A 389 21.57 -4.83 0.38
N ILE A 390 21.94 -5.28 -0.82
CA ILE A 390 22.81 -4.58 -1.75
C ILE A 390 21.98 -3.83 -2.77
N ILE A 391 22.21 -2.52 -2.88
CA ILE A 391 21.60 -1.67 -3.90
C ILE A 391 22.43 -1.81 -5.18
N LEU A 392 21.76 -2.15 -6.28
CA LEU A 392 22.36 -2.17 -7.61
C LEU A 392 22.03 -0.86 -8.32
N ASP A 393 23.01 -0.27 -9.00
CA ASP A 393 22.82 0.93 -9.82
C ASP A 393 22.24 0.55 -11.18
N LEU A 394 20.99 0.08 -11.16
CA LEU A 394 20.24 -0.39 -12.32
C LEU A 394 18.84 0.19 -12.32
N SER A 395 18.42 0.68 -13.48
CA SER A 395 17.05 1.14 -13.71
C SER A 395 16.43 0.36 -14.84
N PHE A 396 15.28 -0.26 -14.56
CA PHE A 396 14.41 -0.85 -15.56
C PHE A 396 13.11 -0.04 -15.67
N PRO A 397 12.39 -0.12 -16.79
CA PRO A 397 11.04 0.45 -16.90
C PRO A 397 10.06 -0.21 -15.93
N GLY A 398 8.98 0.50 -15.60
CA GLY A 398 7.93 0.07 -14.67
C GLY A 398 7.34 -1.30 -14.99
N ILE A 399 7.18 -1.62 -16.29
CA ILE A 399 6.65 -2.91 -16.75
C ILE A 399 7.49 -4.11 -16.29
N CYS A 400 8.83 -3.97 -16.18
CA CYS A 400 9.68 -5.05 -15.68
C CYS A 400 9.37 -5.37 -14.21
N TYR A 401 9.16 -4.34 -13.38
CA TYR A 401 8.81 -4.55 -11.99
C TYR A 401 7.39 -5.12 -11.84
N ARG A 402 6.42 -4.67 -12.65
CA ARG A 402 5.08 -5.29 -12.67
C ARG A 402 5.15 -6.76 -13.05
N LYS A 403 5.97 -7.13 -14.05
CA LYS A 403 6.21 -8.52 -14.43
C LYS A 403 6.72 -9.35 -13.24
N LEU A 404 7.66 -8.82 -12.46
CA LEU A 404 8.22 -9.50 -11.28
C LEU A 404 7.23 -9.63 -10.10
N LEU A 405 6.20 -8.77 -10.06
CA LEU A 405 5.20 -8.74 -8.99
C LEU A 405 3.96 -9.61 -9.27
N SER A 406 3.93 -10.34 -10.40
CA SER A 406 2.85 -11.26 -10.76
C SER A 406 3.19 -12.70 -10.38
N PRO A 407 2.27 -13.49 -9.80
CA PRO A 407 0.97 -13.06 -9.30
C PRO A 407 1.12 -12.15 -8.07
N PRO A 408 0.12 -11.26 -7.81
CA PRO A 408 0.16 -10.35 -6.67
C PRO A 408 0.50 -11.10 -5.39
N VAL A 409 1.51 -10.61 -4.68
CA VAL A 409 2.07 -11.26 -3.49
C VAL A 409 1.00 -11.33 -2.39
N VAL A 410 0.46 -12.54 -2.19
CA VAL A 410 -0.35 -13.05 -1.05
C VAL A 410 -1.84 -12.61 -1.05
N PRO A 411 -2.79 -13.54 -0.78
CA PRO A 411 -2.59 -14.92 -0.35
C PRO A 411 -2.25 -15.88 -1.49
N THR A 412 -1.45 -16.90 -1.15
CA THR A 412 -0.90 -17.97 -2.00
C THR A 412 -1.97 -18.95 -2.50
N VAL A 413 -3.09 -18.44 -3.01
CA VAL A 413 -4.21 -19.27 -3.48
C VAL A 413 -4.08 -19.59 -4.97
N ASN A 414 -3.26 -18.83 -5.71
CA ASN A 414 -3.06 -19.05 -7.13
C ASN A 414 -1.68 -19.64 -7.44
N ASP A 415 -1.67 -20.81 -8.08
CA ASP A 415 -0.54 -21.39 -8.81
C ASP A 415 -0.30 -20.65 -10.15
N ASP A 416 -0.71 -19.39 -10.26
CA ASP A 416 -0.58 -18.60 -11.48
C ASP A 416 0.89 -18.42 -11.86
N SER A 417 1.13 -18.33 -13.17
CA SER A 417 2.48 -18.16 -13.72
C SER A 417 3.10 -16.84 -13.24
N VAL A 418 4.17 -16.94 -12.45
CA VAL A 418 5.00 -15.80 -12.07
C VAL A 418 5.63 -15.18 -13.30
N GLY A 419 5.77 -13.85 -13.36
CA GLY A 419 6.47 -13.22 -14.49
C GLY A 419 5.58 -12.87 -15.68
N VAL A 420 4.26 -12.76 -15.50
CA VAL A 420 3.31 -12.37 -16.56
C VAL A 420 2.78 -10.95 -16.28
N VAL A 421 2.72 -10.10 -17.30
CA VAL A 421 2.03 -8.80 -17.22
C VAL A 421 0.68 -8.97 -17.89
N GLU A 422 -0.40 -8.74 -17.15
CA GLU A 422 -1.75 -8.71 -17.73
C GLU A 422 -1.89 -7.45 -18.61
N ASN A 423 -2.32 -7.63 -19.86
CA ASN A 423 -2.64 -6.55 -20.81
C ASN A 423 -1.56 -5.46 -20.95
N PRO A 424 -0.33 -5.80 -21.37
CA PRO A 424 0.69 -4.77 -21.64
C PRO A 424 0.21 -3.81 -22.73
N THR A 425 0.39 -2.50 -22.51
CA THR A 425 -0.01 -1.46 -23.46
C THR A 425 1.20 -0.85 -24.18
N LEU A 426 0.97 -0.08 -25.24
CA LEU A 426 2.04 0.70 -25.88
C LEU A 426 2.62 1.76 -24.94
N ASP A 427 1.82 2.26 -23.98
CA ASP A 427 2.30 3.22 -22.97
C ASP A 427 3.39 2.62 -22.09
N ASP A 428 3.36 1.32 -21.84
CA ASP A 428 4.40 0.63 -21.09
C ASP A 428 5.75 0.63 -21.81
N LEU A 429 5.73 0.72 -23.14
CA LEU A 429 6.93 0.80 -23.96
C LEU A 429 7.36 2.24 -24.21
N ASN A 430 6.48 3.23 -24.02
CA ASN A 430 6.82 4.64 -24.09
C ASN A 430 7.89 5.01 -23.06
N GLU A 431 7.94 4.35 -21.90
CA GLU A 431 9.02 4.53 -20.93
C GLU A 431 10.40 4.15 -21.49
N ILE A 432 10.47 3.24 -22.46
CA ILE A 432 11.75 2.76 -23.06
C ILE A 432 12.12 3.61 -24.28
N MET A 433 11.16 3.90 -25.14
CA MET A 433 11.32 4.69 -26.36
C MET A 433 10.25 5.78 -26.44
N PRO A 434 10.47 6.96 -25.82
CA PRO A 434 9.48 8.04 -25.76
C PRO A 434 9.09 8.69 -27.09
N VAL A 435 9.59 8.21 -28.24
CA VAL A 435 9.27 8.80 -29.55
C VAL A 435 9.24 7.71 -30.63
N SER A 436 8.07 7.11 -30.86
CA SER A 436 7.67 6.49 -32.14
C SER A 436 6.15 6.55 -32.37
N THR A 437 5.48 7.50 -31.72
CA THR A 437 4.06 7.84 -31.95
C THR A 437 3.98 9.31 -32.35
N LYS A 438 4.30 9.57 -33.62
CA LYS A 438 3.74 10.67 -34.40
C LYS A 438 3.18 10.11 -35.69
#